data_AF-Q947E0-F1
#
_entry.id   AF-Q947E0-F1
#
_cell.length_a   1.000
_cell.length_b   1.000
_cell.length_c   1.000
_cell.angle_alpha   90.00
_cell.angle_beta   90.00
_cell.angle_gamma   90.00
#
_symmetry.space_group_name_H-M   'P 1'
#
loop_
_entity.id
_entity.type
_entity.pdbx_description
1 polymer ?
#
loop_
_entity_poly.entity_id
_entity_poly.type
_entity_poly.pdbx_seq_one_letter_code
_entity_poly.pdbx_strand_id
1 'polypeptide(L)'
;MVSVFFRGSSDHNQQQRPMPSEKDVQSRSVASSSSSSSSHSLKHEVFLSFRGEDARKNFVDHLYEDLVQQGIQTYKDDETLPRGERIGPALLKAIQESRIALVVFSQNYADSSSCLDELAHIMECVDTRGQIVMPVFYFVDPSDVRKQNGKYGKAFSKHERKNKQKVESWRKALEKADNLSGWVISDTQNSYEAKCIKEIVDTISNRLPTVITNVNKNLIGIEARLRDLKSKLKIGSDGVRIVGIWGVGGG
;
A
#
# COMPACT_ATOMS: atom_id res chain seq x y z
N MET A 1 -37.94 12.77 -0.58
CA MET A 1 -38.01 14.23 -0.68
C MET A 1 -37.66 14.80 0.69
N VAL A 2 -36.58 15.57 0.79
CA VAL A 2 -36.13 16.19 2.06
C VAL A 2 -36.70 17.62 2.13
N SER A 3 -37.13 18.02 3.33
CA SER A 3 -37.06 19.39 3.93
C SER A 3 -37.44 19.21 5.43
N VAL A 4 -36.85 19.90 6.42
CA VAL A 4 -37.20 21.28 6.85
C VAL A 4 -36.17 21.84 7.88
N PHE A 5 -35.85 23.12 7.65
CA PHE A 5 -35.41 24.31 8.41
C PHE A 5 -35.11 24.39 9.94
N PHE A 6 -34.20 25.33 10.24
CA PHE A 6 -33.75 25.87 11.54
C PHE A 6 -34.67 26.96 12.13
N ARG A 7 -34.57 27.18 13.46
CA ARG A 7 -34.94 28.46 14.13
C ARG A 7 -34.05 28.68 15.36
N GLY A 8 -33.55 29.91 15.55
CA GLY A 8 -32.67 30.31 16.65
C GLY A 8 -33.23 31.39 17.57
N SER A 9 -32.41 31.78 18.57
CA SER A 9 -32.39 33.00 19.45
C SER A 9 -31.94 32.58 20.87
N SER A 10 -31.34 33.38 21.75
CA SER A 10 -30.56 34.63 21.73
C SER A 10 -29.95 34.75 23.16
N ASP A 11 -28.73 35.28 23.24
CA ASP A 11 -28.12 36.16 24.26
C ASP A 11 -28.34 35.95 25.79
N HIS A 12 -27.21 35.85 26.52
CA HIS A 12 -26.87 36.86 27.54
C HIS A 12 -25.37 36.82 27.92
N ASN A 13 -24.84 38.01 28.20
CA ASN A 13 -23.46 38.41 28.38
C ASN A 13 -23.13 38.66 29.86
N GLN A 14 -21.82 38.69 30.16
CA GLN A 14 -21.09 39.41 31.22
C GLN A 14 -20.71 38.76 32.58
N GLN A 15 -19.38 38.76 32.76
CA GLN A 15 -18.57 39.31 33.88
C GLN A 15 -17.93 38.39 34.93
N GLN A 16 -16.76 38.87 35.40
CA GLN A 16 -15.58 38.16 35.90
C GLN A 16 -15.43 38.18 37.44
N ARG A 17 -14.86 37.07 37.97
CA ARG A 17 -13.86 36.88 39.07
C ARG A 17 -14.18 37.34 40.52
N PRO A 18 -13.69 36.62 41.57
CA PRO A 18 -12.25 36.42 41.83
C PRO A 18 -11.80 35.00 42.27
N MET A 19 -10.48 34.79 42.21
CA MET A 19 -9.74 33.58 42.64
C MET A 19 -9.53 33.57 44.17
N PRO A 20 -9.49 32.39 44.81
CA PRO A 20 -8.64 32.16 45.98
C PRO A 20 -7.54 31.12 45.70
N SER A 21 -6.42 31.31 46.40
CA SER A 21 -5.16 30.56 46.36
C SER A 21 -5.18 29.23 47.13
N GLU A 22 -4.42 28.27 46.59
CA GLU A 22 -3.67 27.14 47.20
C GLU A 22 -4.27 26.30 48.35
N LYS A 23 -4.32 24.96 48.14
CA LYS A 23 -3.56 23.95 48.90
C LYS A 23 -3.81 22.51 48.41
N ASP A 24 -2.74 21.70 48.48
CA ASP A 24 -2.59 20.32 48.03
C ASP A 24 -3.61 19.31 48.59
N VAL A 25 -4.11 18.40 47.73
CA VAL A 25 -4.52 17.05 48.12
C VAL A 25 -4.09 16.06 47.03
N GLN A 26 -3.18 15.17 47.42
CA GLN A 26 -2.62 14.07 46.65
C GLN A 26 -3.64 12.92 46.57
N SER A 27 -4.02 12.47 45.37
CA SER A 27 -4.81 11.24 45.18
C SER A 27 -4.06 10.26 44.27
N ARG A 28 -3.83 9.05 44.79
CA ARG A 28 -3.24 7.91 44.06
C ARG A 28 -4.29 7.35 43.10
N SER A 29 -4.04 7.40 41.80
CA SER A 29 -4.78 6.64 40.80
C SER A 29 -3.97 5.40 40.39
N VAL A 30 -4.54 4.22 40.65
CA VAL A 30 -4.07 2.94 40.10
C VAL A 30 -4.33 2.95 38.60
N ALA A 31 -3.27 3.11 37.81
CA ALA A 31 -3.35 2.99 36.37
C ALA A 31 -3.52 1.52 35.98
N SER A 32 -4.72 1.15 35.54
CA SER A 32 -4.94 -0.07 34.79
C SER A 32 -4.18 0.03 33.47
N SER A 33 -3.16 -0.81 33.30
CA SER A 33 -2.44 -0.93 32.03
C SER A 33 -3.35 -1.57 30.99
N SER A 34 -4.07 -0.75 30.24
CA SER A 34 -4.64 -1.15 28.96
C SER A 34 -3.47 -1.29 27.98
N SER A 35 -3.12 -2.53 27.67
CA SER A 35 -2.27 -2.85 26.53
C SER A 35 -3.00 -2.41 25.26
N SER A 36 -2.78 -1.17 24.85
CA SER A 36 -3.15 -0.69 23.53
C SER A 36 -2.28 -1.45 22.53
N SER A 37 -2.85 -2.50 21.93
CA SER A 37 -2.34 -3.00 20.65
C SER A 37 -2.42 -1.82 19.69
N SER A 38 -1.28 -1.17 19.45
CA SER A 38 -1.17 -0.09 18.48
C SER A 38 -1.46 -0.70 17.11
N SER A 39 -2.71 -0.62 16.69
CA SER A 39 -3.07 -0.78 15.29
C SER A 39 -2.30 0.30 14.55
N HIS A 40 -1.10 -0.04 14.08
CA HIS A 40 -0.32 0.83 13.21
C HIS A 40 -1.23 1.10 12.02
N SER A 41 -1.78 2.30 11.95
CA SER A 41 -2.53 2.77 10.80
C SER A 41 -1.52 2.86 9.66
N LEU A 42 -1.40 1.78 8.90
CA LEU A 42 -0.58 1.72 7.70
C LEU A 42 -1.06 2.86 6.79
N LYS A 43 -0.18 3.82 6.50
CA LYS A 43 -0.53 4.95 5.64
C LYS A 43 -0.66 4.52 4.18
N HIS A 44 0.03 3.45 3.82
CA HIS A 44 0.02 2.87 2.48
C HIS A 44 -0.19 1.36 2.61
N GLU A 45 -0.94 0.79 1.69
CA GLU A 45 -1.16 -0.65 1.60
C GLU A 45 -0.09 -1.30 0.72
N VAL A 46 0.30 -0.60 -0.35
CA VAL A 46 1.28 -1.05 -1.34
C VAL A 46 2.43 -0.04 -1.48
N PHE A 47 3.66 -0.53 -1.52
CA PHE A 47 4.85 0.21 -1.93
C PHE A 47 5.30 -0.28 -3.32
N LEU A 48 5.44 0.63 -4.29
CA LEU A 48 5.96 0.32 -5.63
C LEU A 48 7.45 0.69 -5.73
N SER A 49 8.33 -0.31 -5.84
CA SER A 49 9.75 -0.12 -6.18
C SER A 49 9.98 -0.42 -7.65
N PHE A 50 10.60 0.49 -8.38
CA PHE A 50 10.85 0.33 -9.81
C PHE A 50 11.94 1.27 -10.30
N ARG A 51 12.53 0.94 -11.46
CA ARG A 51 13.44 1.85 -12.15
C ARG A 51 12.65 2.87 -12.96
N GLY A 52 12.68 4.13 -12.54
CA GLY A 52 11.95 5.23 -13.19
C GLY A 52 12.16 5.31 -14.70
N GLU A 53 13.41 5.23 -15.14
CA GLU A 53 13.82 5.37 -16.53
C GLU A 53 13.32 4.23 -17.43
N ASP A 54 13.05 3.05 -16.86
CA ASP A 54 12.65 1.88 -17.64
C ASP A 54 11.12 1.77 -17.74
N ALA A 55 10.42 2.03 -16.64
CA ALA A 55 9.03 1.59 -16.49
C ALA A 55 8.04 2.68 -16.04
N ARG A 56 8.48 3.93 -15.77
CA ARG A 56 7.59 4.92 -15.14
C ARG A 56 6.38 5.29 -16.00
N LYS A 57 6.59 5.59 -17.29
CA LYS A 57 5.57 6.18 -18.18
C LYS A 57 4.74 5.14 -18.95
N ASN A 58 4.90 3.86 -18.63
CA ASN A 58 4.22 2.75 -19.30
C ASN A 58 3.58 1.85 -18.23
N PHE A 59 4.08 0.64 -18.05
CA PHE A 59 3.59 -0.38 -17.13
C PHE A 59 3.32 0.15 -15.71
N VAL A 60 4.26 0.88 -15.09
CA VAL A 60 4.11 1.32 -13.69
C VAL A 60 3.04 2.39 -13.54
N ASP A 61 2.88 3.29 -14.51
CA ASP A 61 1.84 4.32 -14.43
C ASP A 61 0.45 3.69 -14.49
N HIS A 62 0.22 2.79 -15.45
CA HIS A 62 -1.04 2.07 -15.58
C HIS A 62 -1.34 1.18 -14.38
N LEU A 63 -0.33 0.48 -13.87
CA LEU A 63 -0.46 -0.32 -12.65
C LEU A 63 -0.84 0.55 -11.44
N TYR A 64 -0.20 1.70 -11.28
CA TYR A 64 -0.52 2.64 -10.21
C TYR A 64 -1.94 3.20 -10.34
N GLU A 65 -2.34 3.60 -11.55
CA GLU A 65 -3.70 4.07 -11.83
C GLU A 65 -4.75 3.02 -11.47
N ASP A 66 -4.56 1.76 -11.88
CA ASP A 66 -5.52 0.68 -11.59
C ASP A 66 -5.58 0.36 -10.09
N LEU A 67 -4.46 0.37 -9.37
CA LEU A 67 -4.44 0.23 -7.90
C LEU A 67 -5.25 1.35 -7.22
N VAL A 68 -5.04 2.60 -7.64
CA VAL A 68 -5.78 3.76 -7.10
C VAL A 68 -7.26 3.69 -7.44
N GLN A 69 -7.62 3.25 -8.66
CA GLN A 69 -9.02 3.05 -9.06
C GLN A 69 -9.73 1.98 -8.22
N GLN A 70 -9.01 0.95 -7.76
CA GLN A 70 -9.51 -0.04 -6.80
C GLN A 70 -9.52 0.46 -5.34
N GLY A 71 -9.14 1.71 -5.09
CA GLY A 71 -9.10 2.31 -3.76
C GLY A 71 -7.92 1.87 -2.90
N ILE A 72 -6.89 1.24 -3.50
CA ILE A 72 -5.72 0.74 -2.80
C ILE A 72 -4.72 1.88 -2.58
N GLN A 73 -4.42 2.17 -1.32
CA GLN A 73 -3.47 3.22 -0.94
C GLN A 73 -2.05 2.81 -1.36
N THR A 74 -1.53 3.43 -2.42
CA THR A 74 -0.26 3.02 -3.02
C THR A 74 0.77 4.14 -2.93
N TYR A 75 1.96 3.84 -2.40
CA TYR A 75 3.12 4.72 -2.51
C TYR A 75 3.88 4.39 -3.79
N LYS A 76 3.89 5.33 -4.75
CA LYS A 76 4.66 5.23 -5.99
C LYS A 76 6.02 5.89 -5.79
N ASP A 77 7.10 5.09 -5.80
CA ASP A 77 8.44 5.65 -5.65
C ASP A 77 8.89 6.40 -6.92
N ASP A 78 8.75 7.72 -6.91
CA ASP A 78 9.13 8.53 -8.05
C ASP A 78 10.62 8.92 -7.98
N GLU A 79 11.47 8.04 -8.51
CA GLU A 79 12.93 8.27 -8.66
C GLU A 79 13.31 9.52 -9.51
N THR A 80 12.37 10.32 -10.09
CA THR A 80 12.73 11.57 -10.79
C THR A 80 12.84 12.79 -9.91
N LEU A 81 12.41 12.72 -8.65
CA LEU A 81 12.68 13.83 -7.75
C LEU A 81 14.19 13.89 -7.48
N PRO A 82 14.85 15.04 -7.70
CA PRO A 82 16.29 15.16 -7.55
C PRO A 82 16.63 15.06 -6.06
N ARG A 83 16.95 13.86 -5.58
CA ARG A 83 17.46 13.63 -4.23
C ARG A 83 18.70 12.74 -4.30
N GLY A 84 19.82 13.34 -3.93
CA GLY A 84 21.13 12.72 -3.99
C GLY A 84 21.20 11.41 -3.20
N GLU A 85 21.73 10.39 -3.86
CA GLU A 85 22.46 9.18 -3.41
C GLU A 85 22.01 8.40 -2.14
N ARG A 86 20.96 8.81 -1.43
CA ARG A 86 20.49 8.19 -0.18
C ARG A 86 18.97 8.15 -0.13
N ILE A 87 18.45 6.99 0.23
CA ILE A 87 17.05 6.81 0.59
C ILE A 87 16.68 7.80 1.69
N GLY A 88 15.73 8.68 1.40
CA GLY A 88 15.24 9.66 2.37
C GLY A 88 14.46 8.97 3.51
N PRO A 89 14.42 9.55 4.73
CA PRO A 89 13.66 8.97 5.85
C PRO A 89 12.18 8.71 5.55
N ALA A 90 11.57 9.54 4.69
CA ALA A 90 10.19 9.36 4.24
C ALA A 90 10.00 8.08 3.40
N LEU A 91 10.99 7.73 2.57
CA LEU A 91 10.95 6.56 1.71
C LEU A 91 11.11 5.28 2.53
N LEU A 92 12.10 5.23 3.45
CA LEU A 92 12.23 4.13 4.41
C LEU A 92 10.95 3.90 5.21
N LYS A 93 10.33 5.00 5.67
CA LYS A 93 9.07 4.94 6.41
C LYS A 93 7.93 4.40 5.54
N ALA A 94 7.83 4.80 4.27
CA ALA A 94 6.83 4.29 3.36
C ALA A 94 6.99 2.78 3.12
N ILE A 95 8.23 2.29 2.98
CA ILE A 95 8.53 0.85 2.89
C ILE A 95 8.05 0.14 4.16
N GLN A 96 8.45 0.62 5.34
CA GLN A 96 8.12 0.00 6.63
C GLN A 96 6.62 0.02 6.96
N GLU A 97 5.91 1.06 6.54
CA GLU A 97 4.47 1.24 6.77
C GLU A 97 3.60 0.62 5.67
N SER A 98 4.19 -0.06 4.68
CA SER A 98 3.46 -0.77 3.62
C SER A 98 3.32 -2.24 3.93
N ARG A 99 2.19 -2.85 3.56
CA ARG A 99 1.95 -4.29 3.77
C ARG A 99 2.55 -5.13 2.68
N ILE A 100 2.44 -4.63 1.45
CA ILE A 100 2.90 -5.28 0.24
C ILE A 100 3.96 -4.37 -0.37
N ALA A 101 5.11 -4.93 -0.71
CA ALA A 101 6.08 -4.31 -1.59
C ALA A 101 6.00 -5.00 -2.96
N LEU A 102 5.59 -4.27 -3.98
CA LEU A 102 5.55 -4.73 -5.36
C LEU A 102 6.80 -4.19 -6.07
N VAL A 103 7.70 -5.10 -6.45
CA VAL A 103 9.02 -4.76 -6.99
C VAL A 103 9.06 -5.09 -8.48
N VAL A 104 9.24 -4.07 -9.31
CA VAL A 104 9.31 -4.20 -10.76
C VAL A 104 10.77 -4.26 -11.19
N PHE A 105 11.29 -5.48 -11.36
CA PHE A 105 12.61 -5.74 -11.90
C PHE A 105 12.60 -5.48 -13.41
N SER A 106 13.32 -4.45 -13.83
CA SER A 106 13.52 -4.08 -15.23
C SER A 106 14.98 -4.27 -15.65
N GLN A 107 15.28 -4.05 -16.93
CA GLN A 107 16.61 -4.31 -17.49
C GLN A 107 17.75 -3.54 -16.80
N ASN A 108 17.50 -2.31 -16.34
CA ASN A 108 18.50 -1.43 -15.73
C ASN A 108 18.20 -1.14 -14.24
N TYR A 109 17.38 -1.97 -13.58
CA TYR A 109 17.07 -1.82 -12.15
C TYR A 109 18.33 -1.80 -11.29
N ALA A 110 19.23 -2.77 -11.50
CA ALA A 110 20.47 -2.89 -10.73
C ALA A 110 21.51 -1.78 -11.01
N ASP A 111 21.32 -0.95 -12.04
CA ASP A 111 22.19 0.21 -12.26
C ASP A 111 21.97 1.31 -11.21
N SER A 112 20.76 1.39 -10.63
CA SER A 112 20.43 2.33 -9.56
C SER A 112 20.81 1.75 -8.20
N SER A 113 21.73 2.41 -7.49
CA SER A 113 22.03 2.05 -6.11
C SER A 113 20.86 2.34 -5.16
N SER A 114 19.96 3.27 -5.54
CA SER A 114 18.75 3.59 -4.77
C SER A 114 17.77 2.41 -4.81
N CYS A 115 17.44 1.93 -6.01
CA CYS A 115 16.62 0.73 -6.19
C CYS A 115 17.18 -0.49 -5.43
N LEU A 116 18.50 -0.69 -5.47
CA LEU A 116 19.14 -1.78 -4.72
C LEU A 116 19.08 -1.59 -3.20
N ASP A 117 19.17 -0.35 -2.71
CA ASP A 117 18.99 -0.03 -1.29
C ASP A 117 17.55 -0.24 -0.85
N GLU A 118 16.57 0.14 -1.67
CA GLU A 118 15.15 -0.07 -1.40
C GLU A 118 14.88 -1.57 -1.26
N LEU A 119 15.36 -2.36 -2.21
CA LEU A 119 15.22 -3.81 -2.19
C LEU A 119 15.84 -4.43 -0.93
N ALA A 120 17.03 -4.00 -0.54
CA ALA A 120 17.66 -4.48 0.69
C ALA A 120 16.81 -4.16 1.93
N HIS A 121 16.25 -2.95 2.00
CA HIS A 121 15.39 -2.57 3.12
C HIS A 121 14.01 -3.25 3.10
N ILE A 122 13.44 -3.49 1.92
CA ILE A 122 12.24 -4.31 1.76
C ILE A 122 12.49 -5.72 2.31
N MET A 123 13.62 -6.35 1.97
CA MET A 123 13.96 -7.69 2.47
C MET A 123 14.20 -7.71 3.98
N GLU A 124 14.75 -6.65 4.55
CA GLU A 124 14.81 -6.48 6.01
C GLU A 124 13.40 -6.40 6.63
N CYS A 125 12.46 -5.71 5.99
CA CYS A 125 11.07 -5.64 6.43
C CYS A 125 10.33 -6.98 6.29
N VAL A 126 10.68 -7.81 5.30
CA VAL A 126 10.20 -9.20 5.23
C VAL A 126 10.61 -9.96 6.50
N ASP A 127 11.91 -9.93 6.84
CA ASP A 127 12.46 -10.68 7.97
C ASP A 127 11.93 -10.15 9.33
N THR A 128 11.75 -8.84 9.47
CA THR A 128 11.43 -8.19 10.76
C THR A 128 9.94 -7.93 10.99
N ARG A 129 9.15 -7.79 9.92
CA ARG A 129 7.73 -7.38 9.99
C ARG A 129 6.78 -8.32 9.25
N GLY A 130 7.29 -9.31 8.54
CA GLY A 130 6.47 -10.21 7.71
C GLY A 130 5.82 -9.47 6.52
N GLN A 131 6.48 -8.43 6.00
CA GLN A 131 6.01 -7.74 4.80
C GLN A 131 5.90 -8.72 3.62
N ILE A 132 4.85 -8.59 2.81
CA ILE A 132 4.66 -9.42 1.62
C ILE A 132 5.41 -8.78 0.45
N VAL A 133 6.23 -9.55 -0.25
CA VAL A 133 6.89 -9.09 -1.48
C VAL A 133 6.30 -9.78 -2.70
N MET A 134 6.07 -8.99 -3.74
CA MET A 134 5.53 -9.43 -5.02
C MET A 134 6.50 -8.98 -6.14
N PRO A 135 7.28 -9.88 -6.74
CA PRO A 135 8.15 -9.51 -7.85
C PRO A 135 7.41 -9.49 -9.19
N VAL A 136 7.73 -8.52 -10.03
CA VAL A 136 7.34 -8.44 -11.45
C VAL A 136 8.63 -8.33 -12.28
N PHE A 137 8.84 -9.29 -13.17
CA PHE A 137 9.97 -9.33 -14.09
C PHE A 137 9.55 -8.70 -15.41
N TYR A 138 9.88 -7.42 -15.59
CA TYR A 138 9.47 -6.59 -16.71
C TYR A 138 10.57 -6.54 -17.78
N PHE A 139 10.38 -7.29 -18.87
CA PHE A 139 11.35 -7.44 -19.97
C PHE A 139 12.75 -7.84 -19.49
N VAL A 140 12.80 -8.69 -18.46
CA VAL A 140 14.03 -9.27 -17.91
C VAL A 140 13.79 -10.74 -17.60
N ASP A 141 14.80 -11.57 -17.83
CA ASP A 141 14.78 -12.97 -17.41
C ASP A 141 14.97 -13.05 -15.88
N PRO A 142 14.08 -13.70 -15.12
CA PRO A 142 14.26 -13.90 -13.67
C PRO A 142 15.64 -14.49 -13.32
N SER A 143 16.18 -15.38 -14.15
CA SER A 143 17.49 -15.98 -13.93
C SER A 143 18.63 -14.98 -14.04
N ASP A 144 18.51 -13.93 -14.86
CA ASP A 144 19.48 -12.84 -14.95
C ASP A 144 19.46 -11.99 -13.68
N VAL A 145 18.28 -11.77 -13.09
CA VAL A 145 18.10 -11.07 -11.80
C VAL A 145 18.73 -11.90 -10.67
N ARG A 146 18.39 -13.19 -10.60
CA ARG A 146 18.82 -14.13 -9.56
C ARG A 146 20.31 -14.38 -9.53
N LYS A 147 20.90 -14.65 -10.70
CA LYS A 147 22.32 -15.02 -10.82
C LYS A 147 23.20 -13.81 -11.08
N GLN A 148 22.58 -12.62 -11.17
CA GLN A 148 23.24 -11.38 -11.58
C GLN A 148 24.04 -11.57 -12.87
N ASN A 149 23.39 -12.17 -13.89
CA ASN A 149 23.98 -12.33 -15.21
C ASN A 149 23.69 -11.11 -16.10
N GLY A 150 24.23 -11.12 -17.33
CA GLY A 150 23.88 -10.12 -18.34
C GLY A 150 24.10 -8.67 -17.87
N LYS A 151 23.04 -7.85 -17.94
CA LYS A 151 23.09 -6.45 -17.49
C LYS A 151 23.25 -6.30 -15.98
N TYR A 152 22.62 -7.17 -15.19
CA TYR A 152 22.75 -7.14 -13.73
C TYR A 152 24.20 -7.37 -13.32
N GLY A 153 24.89 -8.36 -13.91
CA GLY A 153 26.30 -8.63 -13.61
C GLY A 153 27.23 -7.45 -13.92
N LYS A 154 26.97 -6.74 -15.04
CA LYS A 154 27.70 -5.51 -15.39
C LYS A 154 27.45 -4.39 -14.37
N ALA A 155 26.20 -4.19 -13.94
CA ALA A 155 25.83 -3.21 -12.93
C ALA A 155 26.52 -3.51 -11.58
N PHE A 156 26.49 -4.76 -11.13
CA PHE A 156 27.16 -5.20 -9.91
C PHE A 156 28.68 -5.00 -9.97
N SER A 157 29.31 -5.35 -11.09
CA SER A 157 30.75 -5.13 -11.29
C SER A 157 31.14 -3.64 -11.21
N LYS A 158 30.26 -2.74 -11.66
CA LYS A 158 30.45 -1.28 -11.54
C LYS A 158 30.34 -0.82 -10.08
N HIS A 159 29.38 -1.35 -9.34
CA HIS A 159 29.17 -1.01 -7.92
C HIS A 159 30.26 -1.54 -7.00
N GLU A 160 30.81 -2.73 -7.28
CA GLU A 160 31.91 -3.32 -6.50
C GLU A 160 33.16 -2.44 -6.45
N ARG A 161 33.41 -1.68 -7.52
CA ARG A 161 34.52 -0.71 -7.56
C ARG A 161 34.32 0.47 -6.61
N LYS A 162 33.08 0.75 -6.22
CA LYS A 162 32.72 1.87 -5.33
C LYS A 162 32.55 1.41 -3.88
N ASN A 163 31.85 0.29 -3.65
CA ASN A 163 31.57 -0.20 -2.29
C ASN A 163 31.27 -1.71 -2.27
N LYS A 164 32.28 -2.51 -1.94
CA LYS A 164 32.15 -3.99 -1.90
C LYS A 164 31.20 -4.49 -0.80
N GLN A 165 31.20 -3.86 0.37
CA GLN A 165 30.36 -4.31 1.48
C GLN A 165 28.86 -4.20 1.15
N LYS A 166 28.50 -3.10 0.48
CA LYS A 166 27.11 -2.82 0.08
C LYS A 166 26.59 -3.79 -0.98
N VAL A 167 27.46 -4.14 -1.93
CA VAL A 167 27.16 -5.12 -2.98
C VAL A 167 26.74 -6.48 -2.41
N GLU A 168 27.40 -6.94 -1.36
CA GLU A 168 27.07 -8.23 -0.74
C GLU A 168 25.65 -8.24 -0.15
N SER A 169 25.22 -7.13 0.45
CA SER A 169 23.84 -6.95 0.92
C SER A 169 22.84 -7.02 -0.24
N TRP A 170 23.12 -6.32 -1.33
CA TRP A 170 22.26 -6.27 -2.51
C TRP A 170 22.13 -7.63 -3.22
N ARG A 171 23.22 -8.41 -3.30
CA ARG A 171 23.18 -9.78 -3.84
C ARG A 171 22.22 -10.66 -3.06
N LYS A 172 22.34 -10.65 -1.73
CA LYS A 172 21.45 -11.41 -0.84
C LYS A 172 20.00 -10.97 -0.98
N ALA A 173 19.76 -9.67 -1.13
CA ALA A 173 18.41 -9.14 -1.31
C ALA A 173 17.76 -9.62 -2.62
N LEU A 174 18.50 -9.61 -3.73
CA LEU A 174 18.02 -10.15 -5.01
C LEU A 174 17.78 -11.65 -4.97
N GLU A 175 18.69 -12.41 -4.35
CA GLU A 175 18.54 -13.86 -4.20
C GLU A 175 17.29 -14.20 -3.39
N LYS A 176 17.02 -13.48 -2.30
CA LYS A 176 15.78 -13.62 -1.52
C LYS A 176 14.53 -13.27 -2.34
N ALA A 177 14.58 -12.17 -3.10
CA ALA A 177 13.45 -11.70 -3.90
C ALA A 177 13.06 -12.68 -5.01
N ASP A 178 14.04 -13.28 -5.69
CA ASP A 178 13.80 -14.20 -6.81
C ASP A 178 13.24 -15.56 -6.38
N ASN A 179 13.49 -15.99 -5.14
CA ASN A 179 12.86 -17.20 -4.60
C ASN A 179 11.34 -17.05 -4.40
N LEU A 180 10.78 -15.86 -4.64
CA LEU A 180 9.36 -15.59 -4.57
C LEU A 180 8.70 -15.76 -5.93
N SER A 181 7.50 -16.35 -5.94
CA SER A 181 6.68 -16.42 -7.16
C SER A 181 6.21 -15.03 -7.57
N GLY A 182 6.34 -14.72 -8.86
CA GLY A 182 5.98 -13.42 -9.44
C GLY A 182 5.45 -13.52 -10.86
N TRP A 183 5.29 -12.37 -11.49
CA TRP A 183 4.82 -12.26 -12.87
C TRP A 183 5.99 -12.01 -13.82
N VAL A 184 5.98 -12.64 -14.98
CA VAL A 184 6.96 -12.42 -16.04
C VAL A 184 6.27 -11.76 -17.21
N ILE A 185 6.77 -10.60 -17.62
CA ILE A 185 6.29 -9.85 -18.80
C ILE A 185 7.43 -9.87 -19.82
N SER A 186 7.19 -10.51 -20.97
CA SER A 186 8.16 -10.61 -22.05
C SER A 186 7.47 -10.76 -23.40
N ASP A 187 8.17 -10.42 -24.48
CA ASP A 187 7.66 -10.57 -25.85
C ASP A 187 7.34 -12.03 -26.23
N THR A 188 7.97 -13.01 -25.55
CA THR A 188 7.90 -14.43 -25.92
C THR A 188 6.72 -15.17 -25.31
N GLN A 189 6.13 -14.68 -24.22
CA GLN A 189 5.05 -15.37 -23.49
C GLN A 189 3.63 -14.93 -23.88
N ASN A 190 3.48 -14.12 -24.95
CA ASN A 190 2.19 -13.50 -25.32
C ASN A 190 1.53 -12.78 -24.11
N SER A 191 2.36 -12.25 -23.20
CA SER A 191 1.93 -11.60 -21.98
C SER A 191 1.59 -10.15 -22.28
N TYR A 192 0.30 -9.82 -22.31
CA TYR A 192 -0.16 -8.45 -22.44
C TYR A 192 -0.05 -7.72 -21.10
N GLU A 193 0.60 -6.55 -21.08
CA GLU A 193 0.77 -5.73 -19.88
C GLU A 193 -0.55 -5.49 -19.14
N ALA A 194 -1.61 -5.10 -19.86
CA ALA A 194 -2.92 -4.85 -19.27
C ALA A 194 -3.51 -6.08 -18.55
N LYS A 195 -3.31 -7.28 -19.10
CA LYS A 195 -3.77 -8.52 -18.46
C LYS A 195 -2.97 -8.79 -17.18
N CYS A 196 -1.65 -8.61 -17.25
CA CYS A 196 -0.77 -8.77 -16.10
C CYS A 196 -1.11 -7.77 -14.99
N ILE A 197 -1.32 -6.49 -15.32
CA ILE A 197 -1.74 -5.46 -14.38
C ILE A 197 -3.03 -5.87 -13.68
N LYS A 198 -4.05 -6.30 -14.43
CA LYS A 198 -5.31 -6.75 -13.85
C LYS A 198 -5.11 -7.92 -12.87
N GLU A 199 -4.32 -8.93 -13.26
CA GLU A 199 -4.01 -10.06 -12.38
C GLU A 199 -3.27 -9.65 -11.11
N ILE A 200 -2.31 -8.71 -11.21
CA ILE A 200 -1.58 -8.16 -10.07
C ILE A 200 -2.53 -7.43 -9.13
N VAL A 201 -3.36 -6.54 -9.67
CA VAL A 201 -4.33 -5.74 -8.91
C VAL A 201 -5.33 -6.65 -8.20
N ASP A 202 -5.93 -7.60 -8.92
CA ASP A 202 -6.85 -8.59 -8.34
C ASP A 202 -6.17 -9.40 -7.23
N THR A 203 -4.90 -9.79 -7.42
CA THR A 203 -4.12 -10.52 -6.42
C THR A 203 -3.89 -9.68 -5.17
N ILE A 204 -3.54 -8.40 -5.32
CA ILE A 204 -3.34 -7.47 -4.22
C ILE A 204 -4.65 -7.24 -3.47
N SER A 205 -5.74 -6.95 -4.18
CA SER A 205 -7.08 -6.76 -3.60
C SER A 205 -7.52 -7.96 -2.75
N ASN A 206 -7.23 -9.18 -3.20
CA ASN A 206 -7.57 -10.40 -2.45
C ASN A 206 -6.67 -10.64 -1.22
N ARG A 207 -5.45 -10.11 -1.20
CA ARG A 207 -4.53 -10.23 -0.05
C ARG A 207 -4.72 -9.14 0.99
N LEU A 208 -5.18 -7.97 0.57
CA LEU A 208 -5.56 -6.92 1.50
C LEU A 208 -6.85 -7.35 2.22
N PRO A 209 -6.91 -7.27 3.56
CA PRO A 209 -8.13 -7.57 4.27
C PRO A 209 -9.18 -6.58 3.79
N THR A 210 -10.32 -7.13 3.39
CA THR A 210 -11.48 -6.32 3.02
C THR A 210 -11.72 -5.34 4.15
N VAL A 211 -11.58 -4.05 3.85
CA VAL A 211 -12.06 -3.00 4.74
C VAL A 211 -13.58 -3.12 4.72
N ILE A 212 -14.11 -4.03 5.53
CA ILE A 212 -15.47 -3.91 6.03
C ILE A 212 -15.39 -2.64 6.83
N THR A 213 -15.86 -1.54 6.24
CA THR A 213 -15.90 -0.25 6.91
C THR A 213 -16.47 -0.49 8.30
N ASN A 214 -15.69 -0.11 9.32
CA ASN A 214 -15.95 -0.39 10.73
C ASN A 214 -17.26 0.27 11.24
N VAL A 215 -18.02 0.89 10.33
CA VAL A 215 -19.43 1.30 10.46
C VAL A 215 -20.32 0.10 10.83
N ASN A 216 -19.91 -1.14 10.52
CA ASN A 216 -20.74 -2.33 10.71
C ASN A 216 -20.70 -3.00 12.09
N LYS A 217 -19.84 -2.60 13.04
CA LYS A 217 -19.75 -3.33 14.32
C LYS A 217 -21.05 -3.31 15.15
N ASN A 218 -21.91 -2.33 14.91
CA ASN A 218 -23.21 -2.21 15.58
C ASN A 218 -24.40 -2.48 14.65
N LEU A 219 -24.17 -2.92 13.41
CA LEU A 219 -25.24 -3.11 12.43
C LEU A 219 -25.61 -4.59 12.33
N ILE A 220 -26.65 -4.97 13.06
CA ILE A 220 -27.18 -6.34 13.08
C ILE A 220 -27.98 -6.61 11.80
N GLY A 221 -27.70 -7.73 11.13
CA GLY A 221 -28.52 -8.21 10.01
C GLY A 221 -28.19 -7.64 8.63
N ILE A 222 -27.13 -6.82 8.49
CA ILE A 222 -26.72 -6.29 7.17
C ILE A 222 -26.36 -7.39 6.19
N GLU A 223 -25.69 -8.45 6.64
CA GLU A 223 -25.27 -9.53 5.73
C GLU A 223 -26.47 -10.21 5.06
N ALA A 224 -27.55 -10.46 5.82
CA ALA A 224 -28.78 -11.03 5.29
C ALA A 224 -29.47 -10.08 4.29
N ARG A 225 -29.51 -8.78 4.60
CA ARG A 225 -30.07 -7.75 3.70
C ARG A 225 -29.25 -7.58 2.41
N LEU A 226 -27.92 -7.64 2.51
CA LEU A 226 -27.02 -7.57 1.37
C LEU A 226 -27.17 -8.81 0.48
N ARG A 227 -27.34 -9.99 1.07
CA ARG A 227 -27.58 -11.24 0.34
C ARG A 227 -28.91 -11.19 -0.43
N ASP A 228 -29.97 -10.71 0.21
CA ASP A 228 -31.28 -10.47 -0.43
C ASP A 228 -31.15 -9.46 -1.58
N LEU A 229 -30.47 -8.32 -1.36
CA LEU A 229 -30.26 -7.31 -2.40
C LEU A 229 -29.47 -7.86 -3.59
N LYS A 230 -28.36 -8.58 -3.35
CA LYS A 230 -27.55 -9.21 -4.40
C LYS A 230 -28.40 -10.17 -5.25
N SER A 231 -29.29 -10.94 -4.64
CA SER A 231 -30.20 -11.84 -5.36
C SER A 231 -31.19 -11.10 -6.26
N LYS A 232 -31.64 -9.90 -5.84
CA LYS A 232 -32.60 -9.06 -6.59
C LYS A 232 -31.95 -8.31 -7.74
N LEU A 233 -30.67 -7.95 -7.62
CA LEU A 233 -29.92 -7.29 -8.69
C LEU A 233 -29.72 -8.21 -9.90
N LYS A 234 -29.59 -9.53 -9.67
CA LYS A 234 -29.35 -10.54 -10.72
C LYS A 234 -28.23 -10.07 -11.68
N ILE A 235 -27.10 -9.67 -11.11
CA ILE A 235 -25.96 -9.12 -11.86
C ILE A 235 -25.50 -10.14 -12.90
N GLY A 236 -25.43 -9.75 -14.18
CA GLY A 236 -25.03 -10.62 -15.29
C GLY A 236 -26.15 -11.19 -16.16
N SER A 237 -27.42 -10.79 -15.97
CA SER A 237 -28.47 -11.08 -16.98
C SER A 237 -28.69 -9.88 -17.89
N ASP A 238 -29.02 -10.14 -19.15
CA ASP A 238 -29.38 -9.08 -20.11
C ASP A 238 -30.67 -8.36 -19.66
N GLY A 239 -30.62 -7.02 -19.60
CA GLY A 239 -31.75 -6.14 -19.27
C GLY A 239 -31.45 -5.08 -18.20
N VAL A 240 -32.11 -3.92 -18.30
CA VAL A 240 -32.04 -2.83 -17.30
C VAL A 240 -33.04 -3.13 -16.17
N ARG A 241 -32.57 -3.09 -14.92
CA ARG A 241 -33.41 -3.25 -13.72
C ARG A 241 -33.28 -2.05 -12.80
N ILE A 242 -34.42 -1.59 -12.30
CA ILE A 242 -34.51 -0.58 -11.26
C ILE A 242 -34.89 -1.28 -9.96
N VAL A 243 -34.10 -1.10 -8.92
CA VAL A 243 -34.38 -1.63 -7.59
C VAL A 243 -34.68 -0.47 -6.65
N GLY A 244 -35.92 -0.41 -6.17
CA GLY A 244 -36.33 0.53 -5.12
C GLY A 244 -36.07 -0.06 -3.73
N ILE A 245 -35.46 0.72 -2.86
CA ILE A 245 -35.35 0.41 -1.44
C ILE A 245 -36.34 1.31 -0.70
N TRP A 246 -37.26 0.70 0.04
CA TRP A 246 -38.21 1.41 0.89
C TRP A 246 -38.08 0.97 2.34
N GLY A 247 -38.55 1.80 3.26
CA GLY A 247 -38.54 1.50 4.68
C GLY A 247 -39.17 2.63 5.48
N VAL A 248 -39.58 2.31 6.70
CA VAL A 248 -39.91 3.33 7.69
C VAL A 248 -38.65 4.11 8.06
N GLY A 249 -38.79 5.39 8.41
CA GLY A 249 -37.66 6.22 8.83
C GLY A 249 -36.92 5.60 10.01
N GLY A 250 -35.58 5.58 9.96
CA GLY A 250 -34.74 5.14 11.08
C GLY A 250 -34.83 6.16 12.23
N GLY A 251 -34.95 5.67 13.46
CA GLY A 251 -34.92 6.49 14.68
C GLY A 251 -33.51 6.86 15.10
#